data_AF-A0A535A120-F1
#
_entry.id   AF-A0A535A120-F1
#
_cell.length_a   1.000
_cell.length_b   1.000
_cell.length_c   1.000
_cell.angle_alpha   90.00
_cell.angle_beta   90.00
_cell.angle_gamma   90.00
#
_symmetry.space_group_name_H-M   'P 1'
#
loop_
_entity.id
_entity.type
_entity.pdbx_description
1 polymer ?
#
loop_
_entity_poly.entity_id
_entity_poly.type
_entity_poly.pdbx_seq_one_letter_code
_entity_poly.pdbx_strand_id
1 'polypeptide(L)'
;MRLKKSLAKLIAWERTCRVATASPAGVPHVVPVCHVLVDGKLYFASDTGARKVRNLKANPQIAVTVDLYSDDWSNLKGVLLQGTAGLIEKGPRFRKIRRLLYAKYPQYPEEAALEESEVVVVEVTPARVFSWGVE
;
A
#
# COMPACT_ATOMS: atom_id res chain seq x y z
N MET A 1 7.37 -12.46 -8.05
CA MET A 1 7.40 -11.72 -9.34
C MET A 1 8.28 -10.49 -9.17
N ARG A 2 9.05 -10.10 -10.20
CA ARG A 2 9.94 -8.93 -10.16
C ARG A 2 9.27 -7.75 -10.87
N LEU A 3 9.10 -6.62 -10.20
CA LEU A 3 8.59 -5.38 -10.81
C LEU A 3 9.62 -4.80 -11.78
N LYS A 4 9.15 -4.23 -12.89
CA LYS A 4 9.99 -3.40 -13.77
C LYS A 4 10.55 -2.21 -12.97
N LYS A 5 11.78 -1.80 -13.30
CA LYS A 5 12.49 -0.72 -12.58
C LYS A 5 11.74 0.61 -12.64
N SER A 6 11.12 0.94 -13.78
CA SER A 6 10.33 2.17 -13.95
C SER A 6 9.07 2.19 -13.07
N LEU A 7 8.34 1.07 -13.02
CA LEU A 7 7.19 0.91 -12.11
C LEU A 7 7.61 1.02 -10.64
N ALA A 8 8.70 0.36 -10.25
CA ALA A 8 9.22 0.45 -8.89
C ALA A 8 9.61 1.89 -8.51
N LYS A 9 10.18 2.66 -9.45
CA LYS A 9 10.50 4.08 -9.26
C LYS A 9 9.24 4.92 -9.06
N LEU A 10 8.20 4.75 -9.89
CA LEU A 10 6.94 5.46 -9.73
C LEU A 10 6.33 5.17 -8.35
N ILE A 11 6.24 3.90 -7.97
CA ILE A 11 5.68 3.49 -6.66
C ILE A 11 6.50 4.09 -5.51
N ALA A 12 7.83 4.09 -5.61
CA ALA A 12 8.68 4.64 -4.57
C ALA A 12 8.53 6.16 -4.44
N TRP A 13 8.41 6.87 -5.58
CA TRP A 13 8.28 8.32 -5.66
C TRP A 13 6.94 8.83 -5.12
N GLU A 14 5.84 8.24 -5.54
CA GLU A 14 4.51 8.72 -5.18
C GLU A 14 4.24 8.59 -3.67
N ARG A 15 3.53 9.59 -3.13
CA ARG A 15 3.29 9.74 -1.69
C ARG A 15 2.09 8.93 -1.21
N THR A 16 1.11 8.70 -2.07
CA THR A 16 -0.14 8.03 -1.70
C THR A 16 -0.51 7.00 -2.73
N CYS A 17 -1.21 5.95 -2.30
CA CYS A 17 -1.82 4.96 -3.16
C CYS A 17 -3.29 4.76 -2.78
N ARG A 18 -4.10 4.26 -3.71
CA ARG A 18 -5.52 3.93 -3.48
C ARG A 18 -5.64 2.43 -3.28
N VAL A 19 -6.13 2.03 -2.12
CA VAL A 19 -6.29 0.63 -1.73
C VAL A 19 -7.74 0.24 -1.84
N ALA A 20 -8.03 -0.77 -2.65
CA ALA A 20 -9.33 -1.41 -2.76
C ALA A 20 -9.35 -2.73 -2.00
N THR A 21 -10.33 -2.88 -1.12
CA THR A 21 -10.68 -4.10 -0.38
C THR A 21 -12.15 -4.39 -0.58
N ALA A 22 -12.60 -5.61 -0.31
CA ALA A 22 -14.01 -5.97 -0.36
C ALA A 22 -14.46 -6.61 0.96
N SER A 23 -15.71 -6.36 1.36
CA SER A 23 -16.33 -7.11 2.45
C SER A 23 -16.52 -8.59 2.06
N PRO A 24 -16.88 -9.48 3.00
CA PRO A 24 -17.23 -10.87 2.66
C PRO A 24 -18.36 -10.98 1.64
N ALA A 25 -19.28 -10.01 1.61
CA ALA A 25 -20.37 -9.93 0.64
C ALA A 25 -19.96 -9.26 -0.68
N GLY A 26 -18.68 -8.96 -0.89
CA GLY A 26 -18.17 -8.34 -2.12
C GLY A 26 -18.36 -6.82 -2.21
N VAL A 27 -18.81 -6.15 -1.14
CA VAL A 27 -19.00 -4.69 -1.16
C VAL A 27 -17.64 -3.99 -1.25
N PRO A 28 -17.39 -3.18 -2.30
CA PRO A 28 -16.11 -2.51 -2.47
C PRO A 28 -15.88 -1.43 -1.40
N HIS A 29 -14.62 -1.26 -1.02
CA HIS A 29 -14.16 -0.23 -0.11
C HIS A 29 -12.79 0.27 -0.58
N VAL A 30 -12.74 1.53 -1.01
CA VAL A 30 -11.55 2.17 -1.57
C VAL A 30 -11.15 3.37 -0.73
N VAL A 31 -9.89 3.43 -0.31
CA VAL A 31 -9.37 4.52 0.52
C VAL A 31 -7.91 4.82 0.16
N PRO A 32 -7.45 6.08 0.28
CA PRO A 32 -6.05 6.42 0.13
C PRO A 32 -5.24 5.99 1.36
N VAL A 33 -3.97 5.62 1.17
CA VAL A 33 -2.99 5.37 2.24
C VAL A 33 -1.59 5.82 1.84
N CYS A 34 -0.73 6.06 2.82
CA CYS A 34 0.72 6.22 2.65
C CYS A 34 1.41 4.86 2.57
N HIS A 35 2.44 4.71 1.74
CA HIS A 35 3.06 3.42 1.45
C HIS A 35 4.57 3.47 1.23
N VAL A 36 5.21 2.32 1.41
CA VAL A 36 6.60 2.07 0.99
C VAL A 36 6.67 0.83 0.10
N LEU A 37 7.66 0.78 -0.79
CA LEU A 37 7.97 -0.40 -1.61
C LEU A 37 9.26 -1.04 -1.09
N VAL A 38 9.20 -2.33 -0.76
CA VAL A 38 10.36 -3.10 -0.27
C VAL A 38 10.36 -4.46 -0.96
N ASP A 39 11.45 -4.80 -1.65
CA ASP A 39 11.64 -6.10 -2.31
C ASP A 39 10.47 -6.50 -3.25
N GLY A 40 9.91 -5.51 -3.97
CA GLY A 40 8.80 -5.72 -4.90
C GLY A 40 7.42 -5.87 -4.25
N LYS A 41 7.32 -5.71 -2.93
CA LYS A 41 6.07 -5.71 -2.17
C LYS A 41 5.76 -4.31 -1.65
N LEU A 42 4.48 -3.94 -1.67
CA LEU A 42 4.01 -2.67 -1.15
C LEU A 42 3.57 -2.85 0.30
N TYR A 43 3.91 -1.91 1.17
CA TYR A 43 3.48 -1.94 2.56
C TYR A 43 2.84 -0.61 2.95
N PHE A 44 1.79 -0.68 3.76
CA PHE A 44 1.18 0.48 4.40
C PHE A 44 0.76 0.12 5.83
N ALA A 45 0.54 1.13 6.67
CA ALA A 45 0.04 0.93 8.01
C ALA A 45 -1.45 1.32 8.10
N SER A 46 -2.18 0.68 9.01
CA SER A 46 -3.58 1.02 9.29
C SER A 46 -3.94 0.61 10.71
N ASP A 47 -4.87 1.33 11.32
CA ASP A 47 -5.46 0.91 12.59
C ASP A 47 -6.07 -0.48 12.49
N THR A 48 -5.86 -1.30 13.51
CA THR A 48 -6.39 -2.66 13.61
C THR A 48 -7.93 -2.72 13.48
N GLY A 49 -8.62 -1.67 13.92
CA GLY A 49 -10.09 -1.52 13.83
C GLY A 49 -10.61 -1.03 12.47
N ALA A 50 -9.73 -0.59 11.56
CA ALA A 50 -10.15 0.01 10.29
C ALA A 50 -10.94 -0.98 9.42
N ARG A 51 -11.94 -0.46 8.68
CA ARG A 51 -12.79 -1.28 7.79
C ARG A 51 -11.97 -2.11 6.79
N LYS A 52 -10.90 -1.54 6.24
CA LYS A 52 -9.98 -2.24 5.32
C LYS A 52 -9.31 -3.44 5.99
N VAL A 53 -8.90 -3.33 7.26
CA VAL A 53 -8.27 -4.44 8.01
C VAL A 53 -9.29 -5.54 8.29
N ARG A 54 -10.52 -5.16 8.70
CA ARG A 54 -11.62 -6.12 8.88
C ARG A 54 -11.95 -6.86 7.57
N ASN A 55 -12.01 -6.15 6.46
CA ASN A 55 -12.18 -6.74 5.13
C ASN A 55 -11.05 -7.73 4.83
N LEU A 56 -9.79 -7.32 5.00
CA LEU A 56 -8.62 -8.16 4.69
C LEU A 56 -8.49 -9.41 5.56
N LYS A 57 -8.98 -9.37 6.81
CA LYS A 57 -9.07 -10.55 7.68
C LYS A 57 -10.02 -11.62 7.12
N ALA A 58 -11.11 -11.21 6.46
CA ALA A 58 -12.10 -12.13 5.90
C ALA A 58 -11.88 -12.46 4.41
N ASN A 59 -11.29 -11.52 3.67
CA ASN A 59 -10.97 -11.65 2.26
C ASN A 59 -9.61 -11.00 1.98
N PRO A 60 -8.53 -11.79 1.81
CA PRO A 60 -7.19 -11.26 1.62
C PRO A 60 -6.95 -10.65 0.23
N GLN A 61 -7.92 -10.72 -0.70
CA GLN A 61 -7.78 -10.13 -2.03
C GLN A 61 -7.74 -8.60 -1.94
N ILE A 62 -6.75 -8.00 -2.60
CA ILE A 62 -6.50 -6.56 -2.57
C ILE A 62 -6.07 -6.06 -3.94
N ALA A 63 -6.48 -4.84 -4.26
CA ALA A 63 -5.95 -4.10 -5.39
C ALA A 63 -5.39 -2.75 -4.92
N VAL A 64 -4.26 -2.33 -5.47
CA VAL A 64 -3.61 -1.07 -5.12
C VAL A 64 -3.22 -0.31 -6.38
N THR A 65 -3.71 0.91 -6.51
CA THR A 65 -3.31 1.82 -7.58
C THR A 65 -2.37 2.88 -7.04
N VAL A 66 -1.26 3.10 -7.74
CA VAL A 66 -0.37 4.25 -7.56
C VAL A 66 -0.37 5.01 -8.88
N ASP A 67 -0.66 6.30 -8.83
CA ASP A 67 -0.87 7.14 -10.00
C ASP A 67 -0.28 8.53 -9.79
N LEU A 68 0.16 9.12 -10.91
CA LEU A 68 0.57 10.50 -11.03
C LEU A 68 -0.47 11.21 -11.90
N TYR A 69 -1.14 12.21 -11.31
CA TYR A 69 -1.99 13.13 -12.05
C TYR A 69 -1.18 14.32 -12.56
N SER A 70 -1.50 14.79 -13.77
CA SER A 70 -0.97 16.01 -14.37
C SER A 70 -2.02 16.61 -15.29
N ASP A 71 -2.11 17.95 -15.33
CA ASP A 71 -2.97 18.63 -16.29
C ASP A 71 -2.46 18.51 -17.73
N ASP A 72 -1.16 18.25 -17.92
CA ASP A 72 -0.64 17.73 -19.18
C ASP A 72 -0.79 16.21 -19.21
N TRP A 73 -1.82 15.74 -19.90
CA TRP A 73 -2.20 14.33 -19.89
C TRP A 73 -1.16 13.39 -20.50
N SER A 74 -0.21 13.92 -21.28
CA SER A 74 0.93 13.13 -21.77
C SER A 74 1.83 12.62 -20.62
N ASN A 75 1.73 13.24 -19.44
CA ASN A 75 2.48 12.88 -18.24
C ASN A 75 1.69 12.02 -17.24
N LEU A 76 0.45 11.61 -17.55
CA LEU A 76 -0.31 10.71 -16.66
C LEU A 76 0.38 9.36 -16.57
N LYS A 77 0.60 8.89 -15.35
CA LYS A 77 1.23 7.58 -15.10
C LYS A 77 0.44 6.81 -14.08
N GLY A 78 0.50 5.49 -14.17
CA GLY A 78 0.01 4.68 -13.08
C GLY A 78 0.34 3.21 -13.18
N VAL A 79 0.16 2.56 -12.05
CA VAL A 79 0.36 1.13 -11.87
C VAL A 79 -0.73 0.60 -10.95
N LEU A 80 -1.34 -0.51 -11.37
CA LEU A 80 -2.28 -1.28 -10.59
C LEU A 80 -1.62 -2.60 -10.19
N LEU A 81 -1.55 -2.86 -8.90
CA LEU A 81 -1.13 -4.13 -8.31
C LEU A 81 -2.39 -4.88 -7.87
N GLN A 82 -2.57 -6.12 -8.34
CA GLN A 82 -3.58 -7.04 -7.81
C GLN A 82 -2.89 -8.23 -7.16
N GLY A 83 -3.38 -8.65 -6.00
CA GLY A 83 -2.81 -9.80 -5.30
C GLY A 83 -3.43 -9.99 -3.93
N THR A 84 -2.61 -10.42 -2.97
CA THR A 84 -3.06 -10.74 -1.62
C THR A 84 -2.39 -9.86 -0.56
N ALA A 85 -3.11 -9.66 0.54
CA ALA A 85 -2.63 -8.97 1.72
C ALA A 85 -2.22 -9.94 2.83
N GLY A 86 -1.08 -9.66 3.46
CA GLY A 86 -0.69 -10.22 4.77
C GLY A 86 -0.78 -9.15 5.85
N LEU A 87 -1.16 -9.54 7.06
CA LEU A 87 -1.26 -8.65 8.22
C LEU A 87 -0.11 -8.92 9.19
N ILE A 88 0.68 -7.90 9.50
CA ILE A 88 1.85 -7.97 10.37
C ILE A 88 1.59 -7.07 11.58
N GLU A 89 1.33 -7.69 12.73
CA GLU A 89 0.88 -6.96 13.93
C GLU A 89 2.03 -6.51 14.83
N LYS A 90 3.17 -7.22 14.82
CA LYS A 90 4.31 -6.93 15.71
C LYS A 90 5.61 -7.57 15.25
N GLY A 91 6.70 -7.27 15.97
CA GLY A 91 7.98 -7.95 15.84
C GLY A 91 8.95 -7.32 14.84
N PRO A 92 10.07 -8.00 14.51
CA PRO A 92 11.16 -7.41 13.73
C PRO A 92 10.72 -6.85 12.36
N ARG A 93 9.80 -7.55 11.69
CA ARG A 93 9.29 -7.13 10.38
C ARG A 93 8.42 -5.87 10.48
N PHE A 94 7.53 -5.80 11.47
CA PHE A 94 6.76 -4.58 11.77
C PHE A 94 7.69 -3.39 11.99
N ARG A 95 8.67 -3.53 12.91
CA ARG A 95 9.61 -2.46 13.25
C ARG A 95 10.45 -2.01 12.06
N LYS A 96 10.88 -2.94 11.19
CA LYS A 96 11.59 -2.62 9.94
C LYS A 96 10.73 -1.74 9.03
N ILE A 97 9.49 -2.14 8.78
CA ILE A 97 8.59 -1.39 7.89
C ILE A 97 8.19 -0.05 8.52
N ARG A 98 7.91 0.00 9.82
CA ARG A 98 7.65 1.25 10.56
C ARG A 98 8.78 2.27 10.34
N ARG A 99 10.03 1.84 10.52
CA ARG A 99 11.20 2.72 10.28
C ARG A 99 11.24 3.26 8.85
N LEU A 100 10.91 2.43 7.85
CA LEU A 100 10.88 2.86 6.44
C LEU A 100 9.72 3.81 6.15
N LEU A 101 8.55 3.57 6.75
CA LEU A 101 7.43 4.50 6.69
C LEU A 101 7.80 5.84 7.33
N TYR A 102 8.44 5.85 8.50
CA TYR A 102 8.88 7.08 9.16
C TYR A 102 9.93 7.83 8.33
N ALA A 103 10.86 7.10 7.72
CA ALA A 103 11.86 7.72 6.84
C ALA A 103 11.22 8.37 5.60
N LYS A 104 10.18 7.76 5.03
CA LYS A 104 9.45 8.34 3.89
C LYS A 104 8.49 9.45 4.34
N TYR A 105 7.87 9.34 5.51
CA TYR A 105 6.86 10.27 6.02
C TYR A 105 7.25 10.72 7.44
N PRO A 106 8.04 11.81 7.56
CA PRO A 106 8.51 12.33 8.85
C PRO A 106 7.40 12.79 9.80
N GLN A 107 6.17 12.95 9.32
CA GLN A 107 4.98 13.32 10.11
C GLN A 107 4.51 12.21 11.05
N TYR A 108 4.75 10.94 10.69
CA TYR A 108 4.18 9.80 11.43
C TYR A 108 4.48 9.81 12.93
N PRO A 109 5.72 10.01 13.42
CA PRO A 109 6.01 9.95 14.85
C PRO A 109 5.19 10.91 15.70
N GLU A 110 4.84 12.08 15.17
CA GLU A 110 4.14 13.14 15.90
C GLU A 110 2.63 13.09 15.68
N GLU A 111 2.18 12.81 14.46
CA GLU A 111 0.76 12.94 14.09
C GLU A 111 0.01 11.60 14.07
N ALA A 112 0.71 10.48 13.89
CA ALA A 112 0.09 9.17 13.68
C ALA A 112 1.05 8.02 14.03
N ALA A 113 1.55 8.01 15.26
CA ALA A 113 2.55 7.05 15.70
C ALA A 113 2.08 5.60 15.49
N LEU A 114 2.95 4.77 14.90
CA LEU A 114 2.63 3.38 14.57
C LEU A 114 3.05 2.46 15.72
N GLU A 115 2.19 2.43 16.73
CA GLU A 115 2.37 1.60 17.91
C GLU A 115 1.96 0.13 17.67
N GLU A 116 2.77 -0.79 18.20
CA GLU A 116 2.44 -2.21 18.16
C GLU A 116 1.12 -2.44 18.94
N SER A 117 0.27 -3.36 18.48
CA SER A 117 -1.09 -3.66 18.97
C SER A 117 -2.22 -2.70 18.58
N GLU A 118 -1.94 -1.43 18.30
CA GLU A 118 -2.95 -0.48 17.80
C GLU A 118 -3.01 -0.46 16.27
N VAL A 119 -1.83 -0.60 15.66
CA VAL A 119 -1.61 -0.56 14.22
C VAL A 119 -1.19 -1.92 13.68
N VAL A 120 -1.65 -2.23 12.48
CA VAL A 120 -1.15 -3.35 11.68
C VAL A 120 -0.42 -2.83 10.44
N VAL A 121 0.72 -3.44 10.11
CA VAL A 121 1.35 -3.26 8.81
C VAL A 121 0.72 -4.25 7.83
N VAL A 122 0.16 -3.73 6.75
CA VAL A 122 -0.37 -4.53 5.65
C VAL A 122 0.71 -4.71 4.60
N GLU A 123 1.02 -5.96 4.29
CA GLU A 123 1.90 -6.36 3.19
C GLU A 123 1.06 -6.73 1.99
N VAL A 124 1.29 -6.07 0.86
CA VAL A 124 0.67 -6.40 -0.42
C VAL A 124 1.67 -7.18 -1.27
N THR A 125 1.34 -8.43 -1.57
CA THR A 125 2.11 -9.29 -2.47
C THR A 125 1.44 -9.29 -3.85
N PRO A 126 2.03 -8.62 -4.87
CA PRO A 126 1.43 -8.55 -6.19
C PRO A 126 1.47 -9.91 -6.91
N ALA A 127 0.35 -10.32 -7.49
CA ALA A 127 0.20 -11.45 -8.38
C ALA A 127 0.04 -11.01 -9.85
N ARG A 128 -0.61 -9.86 -10.08
CA ARG A 128 -0.74 -9.23 -11.41
C ARG A 128 -0.41 -7.74 -11.32
N VAL A 129 0.17 -7.22 -12.39
CA VAL A 129 0.58 -5.82 -12.51
C VAL A 129 0.12 -5.29 -13.85
N PHE A 130 -0.56 -4.15 -13.81
CA PHE A 130 -0.97 -3.38 -14.97
C PHE A 130 -0.36 -1.99 -14.86
N SER A 131 -0.08 -1.34 -15.98
CA SER A 131 0.51 0.00 -15.97
C SER A 131 0.12 0.77 -17.22
N TRP A 132 0.14 2.09 -17.11
CA TRP A 132 -0.09 3.04 -18.20
C TRP A 132 0.82 4.25 -18.01
N GLY A 133 1.27 4.85 -19.12
CA GLY A 133 2.16 6.04 -19.08
C GLY A 133 3.52 5.81 -18.41
N VAL A 134 3.93 4.56 -18.22
CA VAL A 134 5.23 4.18 -17.69
C VAL A 134 5.93 3.24 -18.67
N GLU A 135 7.02 3.72 -19.26
CA GLU A 135 7.91 2.95 -20.14
C GLU A 135 8.77 1.93 -19.37
#